data_AF-A0A845D5K5-F1
#
_entry.id   AF-A0A845D5K5-F1
#
_cell.length_a   1.000
_cell.length_b   1.000
_cell.length_c   1.000
_cell.angle_alpha   90.00
_cell.angle_beta   90.00
_cell.angle_gamma   90.00
#
_symmetry.space_group_name_H-M   'P 1'
#
loop_
_entity.id
_entity.type
_entity.pdbx_description
1 polymer ?
#
loop_
_entity_poly.entity_id
_entity_poly.type
_entity_poly.pdbx_seq_one_letter_code
_entity_poly.pdbx_strand_id
1 'polypeptide(L)'
;MEEPQHPLRDTPYRLFILGAGFSKPAGLPLSIELLDYIRRNVKYCHQSYGWDGPLEEEIREWKNLYPDEEENLEQILAYSHRKHYLRLDGSERYFSDGSRTIVAMRENVQEILMSHTPEITPSLYLKFSGRLIPLDTILTFNYDTLLEQSLDDRNY
;
A
#
# COMPACT_ATOMS: atom_id res chain seq x y z
N MET A 1 33.42 -41.42 17.99
CA MET A 1 33.04 -40.03 18.32
C MET A 1 31.87 -39.70 17.41
N GLU A 2 30.65 -39.78 17.93
CA GLU A 2 29.46 -39.33 17.21
C GLU A 2 29.48 -37.79 17.22
N GLU A 3 29.34 -37.18 16.04
CA GLU A 3 29.11 -35.74 15.94
C GLU A 3 27.81 -35.40 16.70
N PRO A 4 27.79 -34.34 17.53
CA PRO A 4 26.55 -33.91 18.16
C PRO A 4 25.57 -33.52 17.06
N GLN A 5 24.45 -34.23 16.96
CA GLN A 5 23.35 -33.87 16.08
C GLN A 5 22.84 -32.48 16.49
N HIS A 6 23.16 -31.47 15.68
CA HIS A 6 22.65 -30.13 15.89
C HIS A 6 21.13 -30.17 15.61
N PRO A 7 20.25 -29.82 16.56
CA PRO A 7 18.80 -30.03 16.48
C PRO A 7 18.08 -29.23 15.39
N LEU A 8 18.81 -28.56 14.50
CA LEU A 8 18.31 -27.67 13.46
C LEU A 8 18.50 -28.23 12.03
N ARG A 9 19.19 -29.36 11.84
CA ARG A 9 19.47 -29.89 10.49
C ARG A 9 18.24 -30.43 9.75
N ASP A 10 17.18 -30.78 10.47
CA ASP A 10 15.99 -31.42 9.90
C ASP A 10 14.76 -30.49 9.81
N THR A 11 14.87 -29.23 10.25
CA THR A 11 13.74 -28.29 10.19
C THR A 11 13.66 -27.69 8.79
N PRO A 12 12.55 -27.88 8.04
CA PRO A 12 12.44 -27.35 6.68
C PRO A 12 12.42 -25.83 6.70
N TYR A 13 13.30 -25.21 5.92
CA TYR A 13 13.28 -23.76 5.69
C TYR A 13 12.08 -23.39 4.81
N ARG A 14 11.16 -22.58 5.36
CA ARG A 14 10.00 -22.07 4.62
C ARG A 14 10.13 -20.55 4.43
N LEU A 15 9.91 -20.11 3.20
CA LEU A 15 9.81 -18.70 2.83
C LEU A 15 8.36 -18.39 2.47
N PHE A 16 7.77 -17.41 3.15
CA PHE A 16 6.47 -16.85 2.82
C PHE A 16 6.67 -15.46 2.21
N ILE A 17 6.08 -15.22 1.05
CA ILE A 17 6.03 -13.90 0.42
C ILE A 17 4.58 -13.44 0.43
N LEU A 18 4.30 -12.38 1.19
CA LEU A 18 2.96 -11.85 1.39
C LEU A 18 2.86 -10.49 0.70
N GLY A 19 1.82 -10.31 -0.11
CA GLY A 19 1.47 -9.01 -0.68
C GLY A 19 0.18 -8.47 -0.07
N ALA A 20 -0.16 -7.23 -0.39
CA ALA A 20 -1.32 -6.50 0.15
C ALA A 20 -2.68 -7.24 0.12
N GLY A 21 -2.85 -8.27 -0.71
CA GLY A 21 -4.02 -9.16 -0.66
C GLY A 21 -4.18 -9.90 0.68
N PHE A 22 -3.08 -10.13 1.42
CA PHE A 22 -3.12 -10.71 2.77
C PHE A 22 -3.81 -9.78 3.79
N SER A 23 -3.77 -8.47 3.52
CA SER A 23 -4.41 -7.43 4.30
C SER A 23 -5.92 -7.29 4.05
N LYS A 24 -6.43 -7.83 2.94
CA LYS A 24 -7.83 -7.69 2.55
C LYS A 24 -8.83 -8.17 3.62
N PRO A 25 -8.61 -9.31 4.31
CA PRO A 25 -9.50 -9.76 5.38
C PRO A 25 -9.47 -8.90 6.64
N ALA A 26 -8.48 -8.00 6.79
CA ALA A 26 -8.47 -6.98 7.82
C ALA A 26 -9.31 -5.75 7.47
N GLY A 27 -9.90 -5.71 6.27
CA GLY A 27 -10.66 -4.56 5.77
C GLY A 27 -9.85 -3.60 4.92
N LEU A 28 -8.54 -3.83 4.74
CA LEU A 28 -7.70 -2.98 3.91
C LEU A 28 -8.03 -3.14 2.41
N PRO A 29 -8.06 -2.03 1.65
CA PRO A 29 -8.37 -2.08 0.23
C PRO A 29 -7.21 -2.67 -0.58
N LEU A 30 -7.56 -3.31 -1.70
CA LEU A 30 -6.61 -3.64 -2.76
C LEU A 30 -6.24 -2.36 -3.53
N SER A 31 -5.13 -2.39 -4.26
CA SER A 31 -4.61 -1.22 -5.00
C SER A 31 -5.63 -0.61 -5.98
N ILE A 32 -6.46 -1.44 -6.62
CA ILE A 32 -7.52 -0.95 -7.52
C ILE A 32 -8.63 -0.22 -6.76
N GLU A 33 -9.06 -0.76 -5.62
CA GLU A 33 -10.07 -0.13 -4.77
C GLU A 33 -9.51 1.16 -4.15
N LEU A 34 -8.23 1.15 -3.78
CA LEU A 34 -7.53 2.29 -3.21
C LEU A 34 -7.57 3.50 -4.14
N LEU A 35 -7.36 3.30 -5.45
CA LEU A 35 -7.51 4.38 -6.44
C LEU A 35 -8.92 4.99 -6.39
N ASP A 36 -9.96 4.15 -6.39
CA ASP A 36 -11.35 4.60 -6.37
C ASP A 36 -11.71 5.36 -5.08
N TYR A 37 -11.15 4.95 -3.94
CA TYR A 37 -11.32 5.68 -2.68
C TYR A 37 -10.64 7.05 -2.74
N ILE A 38 -9.38 7.12 -3.19
CA ILE A 38 -8.64 8.37 -3.30
C ILE A 38 -9.37 9.34 -4.24
N ARG A 39 -9.81 8.87 -5.42
CA ARG A 39 -10.55 9.68 -6.39
C ARG A 39 -11.81 10.29 -5.78
N ARG A 40 -12.60 9.49 -5.05
CA ARG A 40 -13.83 9.95 -4.39
C ARG A 40 -13.52 11.03 -3.35
N ASN A 41 -12.52 10.82 -2.50
CA ASN A 41 -12.16 11.78 -1.46
C ASN A 41 -11.60 13.08 -2.04
N VAL A 42 -10.68 12.99 -3.01
CA VAL A 42 -10.11 14.18 -3.68
C VAL A 42 -11.20 14.99 -4.37
N LYS A 43 -12.12 14.33 -5.09
CA LYS A 43 -13.29 14.99 -5.70
C LYS A 43 -14.14 15.69 -4.65
N TYR A 44 -14.51 14.99 -3.59
CA TYR A 44 -15.36 15.53 -2.52
C TYR A 44 -14.78 16.82 -1.92
N CYS A 45 -13.47 16.85 -1.65
CA CYS A 45 -12.79 18.03 -1.11
C CYS A 45 -12.78 19.24 -2.07
N HIS A 46 -12.79 19.02 -3.39
CA HIS A 46 -12.65 20.08 -4.38
C HIS A 46 -13.96 20.47 -5.08
N GLN A 47 -14.99 19.63 -4.99
CA GLN A 47 -16.27 19.81 -5.68
C GLN A 47 -16.94 21.15 -5.34
N SER A 48 -16.78 21.63 -4.11
CA SER A 48 -17.29 22.95 -3.67
C SER A 48 -16.68 24.13 -4.43
N TYR A 49 -15.50 23.95 -5.03
CA TYR A 49 -14.82 24.92 -5.88
C TYR A 49 -15.14 24.73 -7.39
N GLY A 50 -16.06 23.81 -7.73
CA GLY A 50 -16.41 23.51 -9.12
C GLY A 50 -15.32 22.74 -9.89
N TRP A 51 -14.45 22.02 -9.17
CA TRP A 51 -13.29 21.34 -9.70
C TRP A 51 -13.14 19.94 -9.09
N ASP A 52 -12.80 18.94 -9.90
CA ASP A 52 -12.67 17.55 -9.44
C ASP A 52 -11.35 17.26 -8.68
N GLY A 53 -10.47 18.27 -8.58
CA GLY A 53 -9.21 18.18 -7.86
C GLY A 53 -8.02 17.76 -8.74
N PRO A 54 -6.80 17.85 -8.19
CA PRO A 54 -5.56 17.70 -8.95
C PRO A 54 -5.37 16.28 -9.50
N LEU A 55 -5.90 15.28 -8.80
CA LEU A 55 -5.83 13.89 -9.21
C LEU A 55 -6.54 13.63 -10.54
N GLU A 56 -7.74 14.18 -10.72
CA GLU A 56 -8.52 13.91 -11.94
C GLU A 56 -7.97 14.63 -13.16
N GLU A 57 -7.32 15.79 -12.96
CA GLU A 57 -6.55 16.44 -14.02
C GLU A 57 -5.39 15.56 -14.46
N GLU A 58 -4.63 15.02 -13.50
CA GLU A 58 -3.50 14.14 -13.80
C GLU A 58 -3.95 12.84 -14.47
N ILE A 59 -5.05 12.24 -14.01
CA ILE A 59 -5.63 11.03 -14.63
C ILE A 59 -6.05 11.33 -16.08
N ARG A 60 -6.71 12.48 -16.32
CA ARG A 60 -7.13 12.88 -17.66
C ARG A 60 -5.94 13.08 -18.59
N GLU A 61 -4.89 13.74 -18.11
CA GLU A 61 -3.66 13.93 -18.88
C GLU A 61 -2.96 12.61 -19.17
N TRP A 62 -2.83 11.75 -18.16
CA TRP A 62 -2.26 10.41 -18.30
C TRP A 62 -3.04 9.58 -19.32
N LYS A 63 -4.37 9.58 -19.25
CA LYS A 63 -5.23 8.87 -20.21
C LYS A 63 -5.10 9.36 -21.64
N ASN A 64 -4.87 10.66 -21.85
CA ASN A 64 -4.63 11.19 -23.19
C ASN A 64 -3.30 10.69 -23.78
N LEU A 65 -2.29 10.44 -22.93
CA LEU A 65 -0.98 9.92 -23.34
C LEU A 65 -0.98 8.38 -23.49
N TYR A 66 -1.78 7.69 -22.69
CA TYR A 66 -1.85 6.23 -22.60
C TYR A 66 -3.31 5.74 -22.72
N PRO A 67 -3.95 5.91 -23.90
CA PRO A 67 -5.39 5.64 -24.05
C PRO A 67 -5.77 4.17 -23.85
N ASP A 68 -4.87 3.25 -24.18
CA ASP A 68 -5.11 1.80 -24.14
C ASP A 68 -4.72 1.15 -22.79
N GLU A 69 -4.08 1.90 -21.88
CA GLU A 69 -3.65 1.39 -20.57
C GLU A 69 -4.78 1.50 -19.53
N GLU A 70 -4.93 0.50 -18.66
CA GLU A 70 -5.92 0.55 -17.57
C GLU A 70 -5.50 1.51 -16.45
N GLU A 71 -6.48 2.19 -15.81
CA GLU A 71 -6.17 3.11 -14.72
C GLU A 71 -5.61 2.36 -13.52
N ASN A 72 -4.35 2.63 -13.20
CA ASN A 72 -3.68 2.02 -12.06
C ASN A 72 -2.99 3.09 -11.21
N LEU A 73 -3.20 3.04 -9.89
CA LEU A 73 -2.64 4.00 -8.95
C LEU A 73 -1.11 4.15 -9.09
N GLU A 74 -0.39 3.03 -9.23
CA GLU A 74 1.06 3.02 -9.35
C GLU A 74 1.51 3.66 -10.66
N GLN A 75 0.82 3.40 -11.77
CA GLN A 75 1.13 4.00 -13.07
C GLN A 75 0.91 5.52 -13.05
N ILE A 76 -0.21 5.97 -12.49
CA ILE A 76 -0.54 7.39 -12.34
C ILE A 76 0.47 8.09 -11.43
N LEU A 77 0.83 7.47 -10.29
CA LEU A 77 1.87 7.97 -9.39
C LEU A 77 3.22 8.06 -10.08
N ALA A 78 3.63 7.01 -10.80
CA ALA A 78 4.89 6.98 -11.54
C ALA A 78 4.94 8.09 -12.59
N TYR A 79 3.83 8.33 -13.28
CA TYR A 79 3.68 9.44 -14.22
C TYR A 79 3.83 10.80 -13.52
N SER A 80 3.08 11.06 -12.44
CA SER A 80 3.15 12.34 -11.71
C SER A 80 4.56 12.58 -11.13
N HIS A 81 5.22 11.52 -10.62
CA HIS A 81 6.61 11.57 -10.16
C HIS A 81 7.59 11.96 -11.28
N ARG A 82 7.49 11.33 -12.45
CA ARG A 82 8.34 11.65 -13.61
C ARG A 82 8.11 13.08 -14.09
N LYS A 83 6.84 13.49 -14.23
CA LYS A 83 6.45 14.83 -14.65
C LYS A 83 7.00 15.90 -13.70
N HIS A 84 6.87 15.67 -12.39
CA HIS A 84 7.42 16.56 -11.38
C HIS A 84 8.95 16.60 -11.40
N TYR A 85 9.62 15.45 -11.49
CA TYR A 85 11.08 15.36 -11.56
C TYR A 85 11.65 16.10 -12.78
N LEU A 86 11.00 15.97 -13.94
CA LEU A 86 11.43 16.58 -15.20
C LEU A 86 10.99 18.05 -15.35
N ARG A 87 10.20 18.59 -14.42
CA ARG A 87 9.68 19.98 -14.44
C ARG A 87 8.92 20.31 -15.74
N LEU A 88 8.11 19.39 -16.24
CA LEU A 88 7.31 19.61 -17.46
C LEU A 88 6.13 20.59 -17.20
N ASP A 89 5.57 21.20 -18.22
CA ASP A 89 4.45 22.16 -18.09
C ASP A 89 3.31 21.61 -17.21
N GLY A 90 2.75 22.44 -16.33
CA GLY A 90 1.85 22.01 -15.25
C GLY A 90 2.55 21.59 -13.95
N SER A 91 3.87 21.38 -13.97
CA SER A 91 4.71 21.24 -12.76
C SER A 91 5.00 22.57 -12.04
N GLU A 92 4.74 23.70 -12.70
CA GLU A 92 5.21 25.03 -12.28
C GLU A 92 4.38 25.70 -11.17
N ARG A 93 3.21 25.15 -10.80
CA ARG A 93 2.43 25.66 -9.65
C ARG A 93 2.85 24.98 -8.35
N TYR A 94 4.05 25.36 -7.91
CA TYR A 94 4.69 25.19 -6.59
C TYR A 94 3.94 24.43 -5.49
N PHE A 95 4.63 23.43 -4.95
CA PHE A 95 5.06 23.45 -3.54
C PHE A 95 6.57 23.22 -3.51
N SER A 96 7.30 23.79 -2.54
CA SER A 96 8.65 23.32 -2.16
C SER A 96 8.69 21.83 -1.79
N ASP A 97 7.49 21.24 -1.64
CA ASP A 97 7.23 19.96 -0.99
C ASP A 97 6.73 18.88 -1.98
N GLY A 98 6.57 19.19 -3.29
CA GLY A 98 6.26 18.21 -4.34
C GLY A 98 5.08 18.53 -5.26
N SER A 99 4.68 17.56 -6.09
CA SER A 99 3.45 17.61 -6.93
C SER A 99 2.19 17.56 -6.06
N ARG A 100 1.21 18.43 -6.35
CA ARG A 100 -0.09 18.46 -5.66
C ARG A 100 -0.81 17.13 -5.71
N THR A 101 -0.76 16.44 -6.85
CA THR A 101 -1.32 15.10 -7.03
C THR A 101 -0.66 14.10 -6.09
N ILE A 102 0.68 14.14 -5.98
CA ILE A 102 1.43 13.23 -5.11
C ILE A 102 1.09 13.49 -3.64
N VAL A 103 1.01 14.75 -3.21
CA VAL A 103 0.63 15.10 -1.83
C VAL A 103 -0.79 14.64 -1.53
N ALA A 104 -1.76 15.01 -2.38
CA ALA A 104 -3.15 14.61 -2.22
C ALA A 104 -3.32 13.09 -2.18
N MET A 105 -2.63 12.35 -3.05
CA MET A 105 -2.64 10.88 -3.04
C MET A 105 -2.08 10.32 -1.74
N ARG A 106 -0.93 10.82 -1.26
CA ARG A 106 -0.29 10.31 -0.02
C ARG A 106 -1.15 10.53 1.21
N GLU A 107 -1.71 11.73 1.37
CA GLU A 107 -2.60 12.05 2.48
C GLU A 107 -3.83 11.12 2.48
N ASN A 108 -4.42 10.90 1.31
CA ASN A 108 -5.58 10.00 1.19
C ASN A 108 -5.21 8.54 1.43
N VAL A 109 -4.08 8.05 0.93
CA VAL A 109 -3.60 6.69 1.24
C VAL A 109 -3.44 6.53 2.73
N GLN A 110 -2.78 7.49 3.40
CA GLN A 110 -2.62 7.44 4.86
C GLN A 110 -3.97 7.39 5.57
N GLU A 111 -4.90 8.28 5.24
CA GLU A 111 -6.23 8.33 5.85
C GLU A 111 -7.00 7.01 5.66
N ILE A 112 -6.97 6.46 4.44
CA ILE A 112 -7.63 5.20 4.11
C ILE A 112 -7.01 4.04 4.92
N LEU A 113 -5.68 3.94 4.94
CA LEU A 113 -4.99 2.88 5.70
C LEU A 113 -5.29 3.00 7.19
N MET A 114 -5.23 4.19 7.77
CA MET A 114 -5.53 4.41 9.19
C MET A 114 -6.99 4.10 9.54
N SER A 115 -7.94 4.47 8.67
CA SER A 115 -9.37 4.24 8.90
C SER A 115 -9.81 2.79 8.71
N HIS A 116 -9.10 2.02 7.87
CA HIS A 116 -9.43 0.63 7.59
C HIS A 116 -8.62 -0.37 8.42
N THR A 117 -7.49 0.05 9.00
CA THR A 117 -6.70 -0.83 9.87
C THR A 117 -7.47 -1.06 11.17
N PRO A 118 -7.82 -2.32 11.51
CA PRO A 118 -8.55 -2.63 12.71
C PRO A 118 -7.65 -2.47 13.95
N GLU A 119 -8.24 -2.06 15.08
CA GLU A 119 -7.54 -2.03 16.37
C GLU A 119 -7.25 -3.44 16.91
N ILE A 120 -8.10 -4.40 16.56
CA ILE A 120 -7.98 -5.80 17.00
C ILE A 120 -7.43 -6.64 15.85
N THR A 121 -6.33 -7.34 16.10
CA THR A 121 -5.69 -8.26 15.17
C THR A 121 -6.69 -9.31 14.64
N PRO A 122 -6.97 -9.35 13.33
CA PRO A 122 -7.93 -10.29 12.77
C PRO A 122 -7.49 -11.75 12.90
N SER A 123 -8.46 -12.67 12.98
CA SER A 123 -8.19 -14.10 13.20
C SER A 123 -7.30 -14.76 12.14
N LEU A 124 -7.26 -14.23 10.92
CA LEU A 124 -6.37 -14.72 9.86
C LEU A 124 -4.91 -14.58 10.29
N TYR A 125 -4.53 -13.41 10.81
CA TYR A 125 -3.17 -13.10 11.23
C TYR A 125 -2.77 -13.98 12.41
N LEU A 126 -3.64 -14.09 13.42
CA LEU A 126 -3.41 -14.97 14.58
C LEU A 126 -3.26 -16.45 14.18
N LYS A 127 -4.07 -16.93 13.22
CA LYS A 127 -3.98 -18.31 12.72
C LYS A 127 -2.72 -18.54 11.89
N PHE A 128 -2.32 -17.56 11.09
CA PHE A 128 -1.11 -17.62 10.29
C PHE A 128 0.11 -17.61 11.21
N SER A 129 0.21 -16.60 12.09
CA SER A 129 1.32 -16.46 13.02
C SER A 129 1.45 -17.66 13.94
N GLY A 130 0.34 -18.19 14.46
CA GLY A 130 0.32 -19.40 15.31
C GLY A 130 0.83 -20.69 14.65
N ARG A 131 0.96 -20.72 13.32
CA ARG A 131 1.51 -21.86 12.56
C ARG A 131 2.98 -21.66 12.13
N LEU A 132 3.55 -20.51 12.47
CA LEU A 132 4.97 -20.25 12.23
C LEU A 132 5.82 -21.03 13.23
N ILE A 133 6.90 -21.60 12.72
CA ILE A 133 7.93 -22.32 13.46
C ILE A 133 9.23 -21.51 13.43
N PRO A 134 10.18 -21.78 14.34
CA PRO A 134 11.49 -21.15 14.27
C PRO A 134 12.13 -21.32 12.89
N LEU A 135 12.80 -20.26 12.42
CA LEU A 135 13.46 -20.17 11.10
C LEU A 135 12.53 -19.98 9.89
N ASP A 136 11.20 -19.94 10.07
CA ASP A 136 10.34 -19.43 9.01
C ASP A 136 10.74 -17.98 8.68
N THR A 137 10.87 -17.70 7.39
CA THR A 137 11.18 -16.36 6.89
C THR A 137 9.96 -15.78 6.20
N ILE A 138 9.59 -14.55 6.55
CA ILE A 138 8.48 -13.82 5.94
C ILE A 138 9.03 -12.57 5.28
N LEU A 139 8.69 -12.40 4.01
CA LEU A 139 8.86 -11.15 3.28
C LEU A 139 7.46 -10.58 3.00
N THR A 140 7.15 -9.43 3.59
CA THR A 140 5.81 -8.82 3.48
C THR A 140 5.87 -7.48 2.75
N PHE A 141 4.87 -7.24 1.91
CA PHE A 141 4.59 -5.97 1.23
C PHE A 141 3.17 -5.49 1.59
N ASN A 142 2.69 -5.86 2.77
CA ASN A 142 1.41 -5.42 3.30
C ASN A 142 1.46 -3.93 3.66
N TYR A 143 0.29 -3.29 3.67
CA TYR A 143 0.15 -1.88 4.06
C TYR A 143 0.00 -1.67 5.57
N ASP A 144 -0.12 -2.75 6.34
CA ASP A 144 -0.38 -2.78 7.77
C ASP A 144 0.72 -3.52 8.55
N THR A 145 0.66 -3.38 9.87
CA THR A 145 1.57 -4.05 10.81
C THR A 145 0.88 -5.14 11.64
N LEU A 146 -0.27 -5.65 11.18
CA LEU A 146 -1.08 -6.61 11.96
C LEU A 146 -0.38 -7.98 12.10
N LEU A 147 0.52 -8.32 11.18
CA LEU A 147 1.29 -9.55 11.26
C LEU A 147 2.35 -9.47 12.36
N GLU A 148 3.05 -8.34 12.44
CA GLU A 148 4.00 -8.02 13.49
C GLU A 148 3.29 -8.00 14.85
N GLN A 149 2.14 -7.33 14.94
CA GLN A 149 1.31 -7.36 16.15
C GLN A 149 0.91 -8.79 16.54
N SER A 150 0.48 -9.61 15.57
CA SER A 150 0.11 -11.01 15.83
C SER A 150 1.28 -11.91 16.25
N LEU A 151 2.53 -11.49 16.04
CA LEU A 151 3.73 -12.16 16.53
C LEU A 151 4.08 -11.71 17.94
N ASP A 152 3.91 -10.41 18.23
CA ASP A 152 4.14 -9.84 19.57
C ASP A 152 3.10 -10.33 20.59
N ASP A 153 1.84 -10.49 20.18
CA ASP A 153 0.76 -11.07 20.98
C ASP A 153 1.06 -12.51 21.45
N ARG A 154 2.03 -13.20 20.82
CA ARG A 154 2.48 -14.55 21.22
C ARG A 154 3.62 -14.54 22.24
N ASN A 155 4.29 -13.41 22.43
CA ASN A 155 5.43 -13.27 23.33
C ASN A 155 5.02 -12.89 24.77
N TYR A 156 3.71 -12.76 25.03
CA TYR A 156 3.08 -12.60 26.34
C TYR A 156 2.19 -13.81 26.66
#